data_AF-A0A8S8YQE5-F1
#
_entry.id   AF-A0A8S8YQE5-F1
#
_cell.length_a   1.000
_cell.length_b   1.000
_cell.length_c   1.000
_cell.angle_alpha   90.00
_cell.angle_beta   90.00
_cell.angle_gamma   90.00
#
_symmetry.space_group_name_H-M   'P 1'
#
loop_
_entity.id
_entity.type
_entity.pdbx_description
1 polymer ?
#
loop_
_entity_poly.entity_id
_entity_poly.type
_entity_poly.pdbx_seq_one_letter_code
_entity_poly.pdbx_strand_id
1 'polypeptide(L)'
;MEQAYQQMQRKMRIGKMDEQIKHKIMVLSGKGGVGKSTVATGLALSLAREGKKVGLMDIDITGPNVPKMLGLENADLNVEEGQIHPAEGPSGVKVISMAFLLEETRQAGNLARTDKVGSDSAVHW
;
A
#
# COMPACT_ATOMS: atom_id res chain seq x y z
N MET A 1 -24.47 14.60 -15.16
CA MET A 1 -25.25 13.48 -14.59
C MET A 1 -24.38 12.25 -14.35
N GLU A 2 -23.57 11.83 -15.33
CA GLU A 2 -22.66 10.69 -15.23
C GLU A 2 -21.61 10.79 -14.11
N GLN A 3 -20.98 11.95 -13.92
CA GLN A 3 -20.04 12.16 -12.80
C GLN A 3 -20.69 11.97 -11.41
N ALA A 4 -21.94 12.43 -11.24
CA ALA A 4 -22.67 12.25 -10.00
C ALA A 4 -22.99 10.78 -9.73
N TYR A 5 -23.31 10.02 -10.78
CA TYR A 5 -23.54 8.58 -10.69
C TYR A 5 -22.25 7.84 -10.28
N GLN A 6 -21.11 8.14 -10.91
CA GLN A 6 -19.82 7.56 -10.53
C GLN A 6 -19.43 7.86 -9.08
N GLN A 7 -19.65 9.09 -8.62
CA GLN A 7 -19.42 9.46 -7.22
C GLN A 7 -20.33 8.69 -6.25
N MET A 8 -21.61 8.51 -6.60
CA MET A 8 -22.56 7.75 -5.80
C MET A 8 -22.15 6.28 -5.70
N GLN A 9 -21.73 5.66 -6.81
CA GLN A 9 -21.24 4.29 -6.84
C GLN A 9 -19.99 4.12 -5.95
N ARG A 10 -19.03 5.05 -6.05
CA ARG A 10 -17.83 5.05 -5.21
C ARG A 10 -18.16 5.16 -3.72
N LYS A 11 -19.08 6.06 -3.34
CA LYS A 11 -19.55 6.21 -1.95
C LYS A 11 -20.20 4.93 -1.44
N MET A 12 -21.10 4.32 -2.21
CA MET A 12 -21.74 3.06 -1.81
C MET A 12 -20.75 1.93 -1.65
N ARG A 13 -19.75 1.84 -2.55
CA ARG A 13 -18.69 0.84 -2.45
C ARG A 13 -17.87 0.98 -1.19
N ILE A 14 -17.42 2.20 -0.87
CA ILE A 14 -16.67 2.48 0.36
C ILE A 14 -17.53 2.13 1.59
N GLY A 15 -18.80 2.50 1.60
CA GLY A 15 -19.72 2.15 2.69
C GLY A 15 -19.84 0.63 2.90
N LYS A 16 -20.07 -0.13 1.82
CA LYS A 16 -20.13 -1.59 1.88
C LYS A 16 -18.81 -2.24 2.34
N MET A 17 -17.67 -1.69 1.92
CA MET A 17 -16.36 -2.18 2.37
C MET A 17 -16.15 -1.89 3.86
N ASP A 18 -16.54 -0.69 4.33
CA ASP A 18 -16.42 -0.28 5.72
C ASP A 18 -17.26 -1.18 6.66
N GLU A 19 -18.47 -1.56 6.23
CA GLU A 19 -19.34 -2.48 6.96
C GLU A 19 -18.73 -3.88 7.16
N GLN A 20 -17.83 -4.32 6.28
CA GLN A 20 -17.16 -5.62 6.40
C GLN A 20 -16.00 -5.61 7.42
N ILE A 21 -15.52 -4.43 7.83
CA ILE A 21 -14.41 -4.28 8.76
C ILE A 21 -14.94 -4.27 10.20
N LYS A 22 -14.76 -5.38 10.91
CA LYS A 22 -15.23 -5.55 12.29
C LYS A 22 -14.59 -4.58 13.29
N HIS A 23 -13.30 -4.28 13.10
CA HIS A 23 -12.52 -3.44 14.01
C HIS A 23 -11.61 -2.51 13.21
N LYS A 24 -11.65 -1.22 13.56
CA LYS A 24 -10.80 -0.17 12.99
C LYS A 24 -9.93 0.41 14.10
N ILE A 25 -8.62 0.19 14.01
CA ILE A 25 -7.64 0.66 14.99
C ILE A 25 -6.78 1.72 14.32
N MET A 26 -6.82 2.94 14.85
CA MET A 26 -6.00 4.04 14.35
C MET A 26 -4.82 4.28 15.30
N VAL A 27 -3.61 4.20 14.77
CA VAL A 27 -2.38 4.48 15.53
C VAL A 27 -1.88 5.86 15.12
N LEU A 28 -1.92 6.81 16.05
CA LEU A 28 -1.56 8.22 15.85
C LEU A 28 -0.43 8.66 16.79
N SER A 29 0.28 9.72 16.42
CA SER A 29 1.31 10.33 17.27
C SER A 29 1.50 11.80 16.94
N GLY A 30 1.79 12.62 17.95
CA GLY A 30 2.03 14.06 17.76
C GLY A 30 3.44 14.45 17.29
N LYS A 31 4.40 13.51 17.28
CA LYS A 31 5.80 13.76 16.89
C LYS A 31 6.35 12.62 16.02
N GLY A 32 7.30 12.93 15.15
CA GLY A 32 8.05 11.94 14.37
C GLY A 32 8.98 11.09 15.25
N GLY A 33 9.26 9.85 14.84
CA GLY A 33 10.25 8.99 15.51
C GLY A 33 9.80 8.27 16.79
N VAL A 34 8.54 8.41 17.23
CA VAL A 34 8.05 7.77 18.47
C VAL A 34 7.69 6.28 18.33
N GLY A 35 7.94 5.66 17.17
CA GLY A 35 7.66 4.24 16.94
C GLY A 35 6.22 3.91 16.51
N LYS A 36 5.46 4.88 16.02
CA LYS A 36 4.07 4.69 15.55
C LYS A 36 3.92 3.55 14.53
N SER A 37 4.75 3.55 13.47
CA SER A 37 4.75 2.50 12.45
C SER A 37 5.17 1.14 13.03
N THR A 38 6.07 1.14 14.01
CA THR A 38 6.47 -0.07 14.75
C THR A 38 5.30 -0.68 15.50
N VAL A 39 4.55 0.13 16.24
CA VAL A 39 3.37 -0.33 16.99
C VAL A 39 2.29 -0.83 16.02
N ALA A 40 1.99 -0.07 14.96
CA ALA A 40 0.98 -0.46 13.97
C ALA A 40 1.33 -1.78 13.27
N THR A 41 2.57 -1.93 12.83
CA THR A 41 3.06 -3.14 12.14
C THR A 41 3.08 -4.34 13.08
N GLY A 42 3.60 -4.16 14.30
CA GLY A 42 3.64 -5.22 15.31
C GLY A 42 2.25 -5.72 15.70
N LEU A 43 1.30 -4.80 15.91
CA LEU A 43 -0.09 -5.14 16.20
C LEU A 43 -0.73 -5.92 15.04
N ALA A 44 -0.55 -5.46 13.80
CA ALA A 44 -1.09 -6.13 12.63
C ALA A 44 -0.57 -7.57 12.48
N LEU A 45 0.74 -7.75 12.63
CA LEU A 45 1.37 -9.07 12.57
C LEU A 45 0.93 -9.98 13.71
N SER A 46 0.77 -9.46 14.93
CA SER A 46 0.29 -10.25 16.08
C SER A 46 -1.12 -10.77 15.82
N LEU A 47 -2.04 -9.90 15.40
CA LEU A 47 -3.42 -10.28 15.09
C LEU A 47 -3.50 -11.28 13.93
N ALA A 48 -2.66 -11.11 12.90
CA ALA A 48 -2.62 -12.05 11.78
C ALA A 48 -2.10 -13.43 12.20
N ARG A 49 -1.09 -13.49 13.08
CA ARG A 49 -0.57 -14.74 13.64
C ARG A 49 -1.58 -15.47 14.52
N GLU A 50 -2.52 -14.75 15.12
CA GLU A 50 -3.69 -15.32 15.80
C GLU A 50 -4.80 -15.79 14.83
N GLY A 51 -4.53 -15.79 13.52
CA GLY A 51 -5.47 -16.26 12.48
C GLY A 51 -6.54 -15.24 12.11
N LYS A 52 -6.41 -13.96 12.50
CA LYS A 52 -7.35 -12.91 12.09
C LYS A 52 -7.05 -12.43 10.67
N LYS A 53 -8.10 -12.01 9.95
CA LYS A 53 -7.95 -11.28 8.68
C LYS A 53 -7.58 -9.83 8.99
N VAL A 54 -6.40 -9.39 8.57
CA VAL A 54 -5.86 -8.07 8.93
C VAL A 54 -5.46 -7.31 7.67
N GLY A 55 -5.90 -6.05 7.61
CA GLY A 55 -5.39 -5.05 6.67
C GLY A 55 -4.56 -4.02 7.43
N LEU A 56 -3.45 -3.57 6.84
CA LEU A 56 -2.61 -2.49 7.35
C LEU A 56 -2.52 -1.39 6.28
N MET A 57 -2.95 -0.18 6.65
CA MET A 57 -2.90 0.98 5.77
C MET A 57 -1.94 2.02 6.34
N ASP A 58 -0.91 2.36 5.57
CA ASP A 58 0.06 3.40 5.89
C ASP A 58 -0.21 4.65 5.04
N ILE A 59 -0.55 5.74 5.72
CA ILE A 59 -0.91 7.03 5.13
C ILE A 59 0.17 8.10 5.37
N ASP A 60 1.34 7.73 5.88
CA ASP A 60 2.42 8.68 6.15
C ASP A 60 3.19 9.01 4.87
N ILE A 61 2.99 10.21 4.33
CA ILE A 61 3.67 10.70 3.12
C ILE A 61 5.14 11.00 3.39
N THR A 62 5.50 11.37 4.63
CA THR A 62 6.82 11.97 4.94
C THR A 62 7.92 10.95 5.20
N GLY A 63 7.55 9.71 5.49
CA GLY A 63 8.49 8.63 5.74
C GLY A 63 7.76 7.30 5.90
N PRO A 64 7.13 6.79 4.83
CA PRO A 64 6.39 5.54 4.90
C PRO A 64 7.38 4.39 5.11
N ASN A 65 7.41 3.87 6.34
CA ASN A 65 8.36 2.84 6.76
C ASN A 65 7.74 1.43 6.74
N VAL A 66 6.42 1.31 6.59
CA VAL A 66 5.73 0.02 6.74
C VAL A 66 6.18 -1.01 5.70
N PRO A 67 6.30 -0.69 4.40
CA PRO A 67 6.77 -1.68 3.42
C PRO A 67 8.18 -2.18 3.73
N LYS A 68 9.10 -1.27 4.08
CA LYS A 68 10.45 -1.60 4.52
C LYS A 68 10.48 -2.52 5.73
N MET A 69 9.68 -2.21 6.75
CA MET A 69 9.59 -3.04 7.97
C MET A 69 9.05 -4.46 7.70
N LEU A 70 8.27 -4.62 6.62
CA LEU A 70 7.68 -5.89 6.22
C LEU A 70 8.48 -6.63 5.13
N GLY A 71 9.59 -6.06 4.65
CA GLY A 71 10.37 -6.62 3.54
C GLY A 71 9.67 -6.53 2.18
N LEU A 72 8.79 -5.55 2.01
CA LEU A 72 7.96 -5.33 0.82
C LEU A 72 8.46 -4.18 -0.05
N GLU A 73 9.74 -3.80 0.05
CA GLU A 73 10.30 -2.65 -0.69
C GLU A 73 10.19 -2.80 -2.22
N ASN A 74 10.16 -4.04 -2.73
CA ASN A 74 10.00 -4.33 -4.15
C ASN A 74 8.58 -4.82 -4.51
N ALA A 75 7.60 -4.63 -3.62
CA ALA A 75 6.24 -5.03 -3.92
C ALA A 75 5.60 -4.00 -4.86
N ASP A 76 5.23 -4.43 -6.07
CA ASP A 76 4.50 -3.58 -7.00
C ASP A 76 3.06 -3.36 -6.50
N LEU A 77 2.65 -2.10 -6.42
CA LEU A 77 1.23 -1.80 -6.28
C LEU A 77 0.57 -2.03 -7.62
N ASN A 78 -0.20 -3.12 -7.72
CA ASN A 78 -1.07 -3.29 -8.86
C ASN A 78 -2.28 -2.37 -8.72
N VAL A 79 -2.48 -1.49 -9.70
CA VAL A 79 -3.64 -0.60 -9.80
C VAL A 79 -4.46 -1.01 -11.02
N GLU A 80 -5.57 -1.70 -10.81
CA GLU A 80 -6.49 -2.10 -11.87
C GLU A 80 -7.83 -1.38 -11.67
N GLU A 81 -8.41 -0.86 -12.75
CA GLU A 81 -9.73 -0.20 -12.74
C GLU A 81 -9.88 0.91 -11.67
N GLY A 82 -8.78 1.62 -11.38
CA GLY A 82 -8.76 2.68 -10.35
C GLY A 82 -8.81 2.17 -8.91
N GLN A 83 -8.51 0.89 -8.68
CA GLN A 83 -8.43 0.26 -7.37
C GLN A 83 -7.01 -0.18 -7.07
N ILE A 84 -6.57 0.07 -5.84
CA ILE A 84 -5.26 -0.37 -5.37
C ILE A 84 -5.42 -1.78 -4.82
N HIS A 85 -4.71 -2.74 -5.42
CA HIS A 85 -4.62 -4.09 -4.88
C HIS A 85 -3.56 -4.09 -3.77
N PRO A 86 -3.91 -4.53 -2.55
CA PRO A 86 -2.97 -4.53 -1.44
C PRO A 86 -1.85 -5.54 -1.68
N ALA A 87 -0.62 -5.16 -1.35
CA ALA A 87 0.51 -6.07 -1.30
C ALA A 87 0.26 -7.14 -0.20
N GLU A 88 0.73 -8.36 -0.44
CA GLU A 88 0.67 -9.42 0.57
C GLU A 88 1.95 -9.43 1.41
N GLY A 89 1.79 -9.09 2.68
CA GLY A 89 2.86 -9.11 3.67
C GLY A 89 2.94 -10.42 4.46
N PRO A 90 3.88 -10.49 5.40
CA PRO A 90 4.06 -11.65 6.28
C PRO A 90 2.77 -12.04 6.99
N SER A 91 2.56 -13.34 7.18
CA SER A 91 1.34 -13.89 7.81
C SER A 91 0.03 -13.55 7.08
N GLY A 92 0.09 -13.19 5.79
CA GLY A 92 -1.08 -12.88 4.97
C GLY A 92 -1.68 -11.49 5.21
N VAL A 93 -0.98 -10.61 5.93
CA VAL A 93 -1.43 -9.21 6.16
C VAL A 93 -1.53 -8.50 4.81
N LYS A 94 -2.68 -7.88 4.53
CA LYS A 94 -2.87 -7.08 3.31
C LYS A 94 -2.43 -5.65 3.56
N VAL A 95 -1.47 -5.14 2.78
CA VAL A 95 -0.79 -3.88 3.04
C VAL A 95 -1.06 -2.89 1.91
N ILE A 96 -1.48 -1.68 2.27
CA ILE A 96 -1.49 -0.51 1.39
C ILE A 96 -0.60 0.55 2.04
N SER A 97 0.34 1.13 1.28
CA SER A 97 1.19 2.21 1.78
C SER A 97 1.38 3.25 0.69
N MET A 98 1.48 4.51 1.11
CA MET A 98 1.89 5.60 0.23
C MET A 98 3.33 5.47 -0.29
N ALA A 99 4.22 4.71 0.37
CA ALA A 99 5.58 4.46 -0.15
C ALA A 99 5.55 3.94 -1.58
N PHE A 100 4.68 2.96 -1.83
CA PHE A 100 4.58 2.30 -3.13
C PHE A 100 4.20 3.26 -4.26
N LEU A 101 3.39 4.28 -3.98
CA LEU A 101 2.99 5.30 -4.95
C LEU A 101 4.10 6.34 -5.19
N LEU A 102 4.95 6.57 -4.19
CA LEU A 102 6.06 7.52 -4.28
C LEU A 102 7.30 6.93 -4.96
N GLU A 103 7.51 5.61 -4.86
CA GLU A 103 8.65 4.94 -5.49
C GLU A 103 8.57 4.92 -7.02
N GLU A 104 7.38 4.77 -7.60
CA GLU A 104 7.18 4.85 -9.06
C GLU A 104 7.65 6.23 -9.60
N THR A 105 7.39 7.30 -8.85
CA THR A 105 7.85 8.65 -9.18
C THR A 105 9.38 8.77 -9.10
N ARG A 106 10.02 8.07 -8.14
CA ARG A 106 11.47 8.12 -7.95
C ARG A 106 12.24 7.28 -8.99
N GLN A 107 11.69 6.14 -9.41
CA GLN A 107 12.28 5.30 -10.46
C GLN A 107 12.19 6.00 -11.83
N ALA A 108 11.09 6.69 -12.14
CA ALA A 108 10.95 7.50 -13.34
C ALA A 108 12.00 8.64 -13.43
N GLY A 109 12.44 9.19 -12.30
CA GLY A 109 13.50 10.20 -12.23
C GLY A 109 14.91 9.66 -12.49
N ASN A 110 15.15 8.37 -12.25
CA ASN A 110 16.46 7.72 -12.46
C ASN A 110 16.63 7.14 -13.86
N LEU A 111 15.55 6.91 -14.62
CA LEU A 111 15.62 6.47 -16.03
C LEU A 111 15.97 7.58 -17.03
N ALA A 112 16.07 8.85 -16.59
CA ALA A 112 16.56 9.95 -17.44
C ALA A 112 18.10 10.04 -17.51
N ARG A 113 18.83 9.10 -16.90
CA ARG A 113 20.30 9.02 -16.94
C ARG A 113 20.80 7.59 -17.10
N THR A 114 20.46 6.94 -18.20
CA THR A 114 21.29 5.85 -18.72
C THR A 114 21.36 5.97 -20.23
N ASP A 115 22.59 6.20 -20.69
CA ASP A 115 22.96 6.24 -22.09
C ASP A 115 22.51 4.97 -22.84
N LYS A 116 22.10 5.19 -24.09
CA LYS A 116 21.94 4.12 -25.07
C LYS A 116 23.25 3.35 -25.21
N VAL A 117 23.27 2.08 -24.83
CA VAL A 117 24.03 1.03 -25.53
C VAL A 117 23.18 -0.23 -25.50
N GLY A 118 22.80 -0.72 -26.68
CA GLY A 118 21.92 -1.87 -26.81
C GLY A 118 22.62 -3.20 -26.58
N SER A 119 21.82 -4.20 -26.28
CA SER A 119 22.02 -5.55 -26.80
C SER A 119 20.69 -6.30 -26.72
N ASP A 120 20.28 -6.75 -27.89
CA ASP A 120 19.22 -7.69 -28.20
C ASP A 120 19.19 -8.90 -27.25
N SER A 121 18.02 -9.26 -26.74
CA SER A 121 17.62 -10.64 -26.49
C SER A 121 16.14 -10.71 -26.10
N ALA A 122 15.42 -11.47 -26.91
CA ALA A 122 14.00 -11.77 -26.80
C ALA A 122 13.65 -12.45 -25.48
N VAL A 123 12.47 -12.14 -24.93
CA VAL A 123 11.62 -13.14 -24.25
C VAL A 123 10.15 -12.78 -24.49
N HIS A 124 9.40 -13.82 -24.84
CA HIS A 124 8.02 -13.85 -25.30
C HIS A 124 7.00 -13.56 -24.17
N TRP A 125 5.94 -12.82 -24.51
CA TRP A 125 4.56 -12.98 -24.03
C TRP A 125 3.63 -12.85 -25.23
#